data_AF-A0AAV0AD96-F1
#
_entry.id   AF-A0AAV0AD96-F1
#
_cell.length_a   1.000
_cell.length_b   1.000
_cell.length_c   1.000
_cell.angle_alpha   90.00
_cell.angle_beta   90.00
_cell.angle_gamma   90.00
#
_symmetry.space_group_name_H-M   'P 1'
#
loop_
_entity.id
_entity.type
_entity.pdbx_description
1 polymer ?
#
loop_
_entity_poly.entity_id
_entity_poly.type
_entity_poly.pdbx_seq_one_letter_code
_entity_poly.pdbx_strand_id
1 'polypeptide(L)'
;MSGQDILPDIRAKTLSRFRRRVLVFVPMFLTVYYIFWRGWKHLEPDLTDRLDLGSATRGSLEIFAPPKDLLQLVKKRQPAFYPHGPPLNVSAIIVLPSRDDLPKGNLQLVLLSIMRHSFVREIIIWNDDAMAAGADLRKKDLLSGLGLDVKIPGSFTPDIRIINSPGGMKEMSYHIACSLAKFNTCYFNDPNILNLNLNTLYSKFVESDSEVNLTIANQVSQDDFLAELPHEIHQSAHHLRTSIISRLSRGSFVPKQLSTRFFNQLSAASLPEPISNLYKSGISRYIAHDIQFSAWLNRQNIKLISSPESLIKIVEEDQKNTIDTNVIQFALKRLNETIQSYDPFLVPEIFPRPLPNSENNLGDEVGVVSASDDRSMLITNFDFSKDWNLLIDGDISTCWKGTLGSRKKTRYIGLNFVDHMVIQQIGLVGEFEPEDWELEFFLSDSNSWTSKHIAPVVLPSLDQESSKYVYHLAGQSIKIKKFRFMLTNKKYKQAIDDDELDEEEEEEEREFYRMHGYEDSKICGWVINNNLII
;
A
#
# COMPACT_ATOMS: atom_id res chain seq x y z
N MET A 1 19.73 -75.73 -22.36
CA MET A 1 20.06 -76.01 -20.93
C MET A 1 21.58 -75.97 -20.84
N SER A 2 22.29 -75.19 -20.02
CA SER A 2 22.01 -74.44 -18.78
C SER A 2 22.67 -73.05 -18.83
N GLY A 3 21.99 -72.03 -18.31
CA GLY A 3 22.58 -70.72 -18.02
C GLY A 3 23.42 -70.78 -16.74
N GLN A 4 24.64 -70.23 -16.80
CA GLN A 4 25.44 -69.89 -15.63
C GLN A 4 25.46 -68.37 -15.50
N ASP A 5 24.89 -67.88 -14.40
CA ASP A 5 24.80 -66.47 -14.03
C ASP A 5 26.18 -65.90 -13.65
N ILE A 6 26.65 -64.94 -14.45
CA ILE A 6 27.90 -64.19 -14.24
C ILE A 6 27.68 -62.97 -13.30
N LEU A 7 26.45 -62.68 -12.91
CA LEU A 7 26.10 -61.49 -12.11
C LEU A 7 26.50 -61.48 -10.61
N PRO A 8 26.66 -62.58 -9.87
CA PRO A 8 26.89 -62.49 -8.42
C PRO A 8 28.32 -62.07 -8.04
N ASP A 9 29.33 -62.32 -8.88
CA ASP A 9 30.74 -62.08 -8.53
C ASP A 9 31.17 -60.60 -8.65
N ILE A 10 30.49 -59.82 -9.50
CA ILE A 10 30.76 -58.37 -9.66
C ILE A 10 30.19 -57.58 -8.47
N ARG A 11 29.05 -58.03 -7.91
CA ARG A 11 28.41 -57.40 -6.74
C ARG A 11 29.23 -57.60 -5.46
N ALA A 12 29.84 -58.76 -5.28
CA ALA A 12 30.68 -59.04 -4.11
C ALA A 12 31.97 -58.20 -4.11
N LYS A 13 32.61 -58.01 -5.27
CA LYS A 13 33.85 -57.20 -5.40
C LYS A 13 33.65 -55.69 -5.31
N THR A 14 32.45 -55.19 -5.62
CA THR A 14 32.10 -53.76 -5.47
C THR A 14 31.73 -53.42 -4.03
N LEU A 15 31.00 -54.31 -3.34
CA LEU A 15 30.60 -54.11 -1.94
C LEU A 15 31.81 -54.08 -0.99
N SER A 16 32.83 -54.91 -1.22
CA SER A 16 34.03 -54.95 -0.37
C SER A 16 34.89 -53.69 -0.51
N ARG A 17 35.02 -53.15 -1.73
CA ARG A 17 35.73 -51.87 -1.99
C ARG A 17 34.98 -50.69 -1.38
N PHE A 18 33.65 -50.68 -1.43
CA PHE A 18 32.85 -49.63 -0.81
C PHE A 18 32.97 -49.67 0.72
N ARG A 19 32.86 -50.84 1.35
CA ARG A 19 33.09 -51.01 2.80
C ARG A 19 34.47 -50.54 3.25
N ARG A 20 35.52 -50.83 2.48
CA ARG A 20 36.88 -50.37 2.78
C ARG A 20 37.01 -48.84 2.70
N ARG A 21 36.36 -48.20 1.74
CA ARG A 21 36.36 -46.73 1.63
C ARG A 21 35.58 -46.09 2.78
N VAL A 22 34.40 -46.61 3.11
CA VAL A 22 33.60 -46.10 4.24
C VAL A 22 34.35 -46.24 5.56
N LEU A 23 35.05 -47.36 5.79
CA LEU A 23 35.87 -47.57 6.99
C LEU A 23 37.07 -46.63 7.11
N VAL A 24 37.53 -46.02 6.01
CA VAL A 24 38.65 -45.05 6.03
C VAL A 24 38.13 -43.61 6.11
N PHE A 25 37.07 -43.27 5.37
CA PHE A 25 36.57 -41.90 5.32
C PHE A 25 35.80 -41.49 6.58
N VAL A 26 35.02 -42.38 7.19
CA VAL A 26 34.27 -42.05 8.42
C VAL A 26 35.18 -41.62 9.57
N PRO A 27 36.25 -42.36 9.95
CA PRO A 27 37.12 -41.91 11.03
C PRO A 27 37.90 -40.65 10.66
N MET A 28 38.23 -40.42 9.38
CA MET A 28 38.88 -39.19 8.92
C MET A 28 37.97 -37.96 9.06
N PHE A 29 36.69 -38.08 8.68
CA PHE A 29 35.71 -37.01 8.89
C PHE A 29 35.46 -36.75 10.37
N LEU A 30 35.38 -37.79 11.19
CA LEU A 30 35.21 -37.65 12.65
C LEU A 30 36.44 -36.99 13.30
N THR A 31 37.66 -37.29 12.83
CA THR A 31 38.87 -36.61 13.32
C THR A 31 38.93 -35.16 12.89
N VAL A 32 38.60 -34.83 11.63
CA VAL A 32 38.53 -33.44 11.16
C VAL A 32 37.45 -32.67 11.93
N TYR A 33 36.26 -33.24 12.10
CA TYR A 33 35.19 -32.64 12.89
C TYR A 33 35.60 -32.43 14.35
N TYR A 34 36.27 -33.41 14.97
CA TYR A 34 36.77 -33.29 16.33
C TYR A 34 37.85 -32.21 16.48
N ILE A 35 38.79 -32.12 15.53
CA ILE A 35 39.81 -31.07 15.50
C ILE A 35 39.16 -29.69 15.33
N PHE A 36 38.19 -29.56 14.43
CA PHE A 36 37.47 -28.32 14.19
C PHE A 36 36.63 -27.90 15.40
N TRP A 37 35.89 -28.83 16.00
CA TRP A 37 35.12 -28.60 17.23
C TRP A 37 36.01 -28.20 18.41
N ARG A 38 37.17 -28.85 18.58
CA ARG A 38 38.12 -28.53 19.64
C ARG A 38 38.84 -27.21 19.40
N GLY A 39 39.13 -26.86 18.15
CA GLY A 39 39.63 -25.54 17.76
C GLY A 39 38.61 -24.45 18.02
N TRP A 40 37.35 -24.67 17.64
CA TRP A 40 36.24 -23.76 17.91
C TRP A 40 36.08 -23.48 19.41
N LYS A 41 36.12 -24.54 20.23
CA LYS A 41 36.01 -24.43 21.70
C LYS A 41 37.20 -23.71 22.36
N HIS A 42 38.36 -23.66 21.70
CA HIS A 42 39.52 -22.89 22.16
C HIS A 42 39.55 -21.45 21.65
N LEU A 43 38.77 -21.12 20.61
CA LEU A 43 38.54 -19.74 20.15
C LEU A 43 37.38 -19.05 20.90
N GLU A 44 36.53 -19.81 21.58
CA GLU A 44 35.40 -19.30 22.36
C GLU A 44 35.76 -18.37 23.54
N PRO A 45 36.89 -18.54 24.29
CA PRO A 45 37.22 -17.67 25.42
C PRO A 45 37.77 -16.29 25.00
N ASP A 46 38.29 -16.14 23.78
CA ASP A 46 38.97 -14.90 23.34
C ASP A 46 38.03 -13.95 22.58
N LEU A 47 36.84 -14.43 22.18
CA LEU A 47 35.76 -13.64 21.59
C LEU A 47 34.72 -13.18 22.63
N THR A 48 34.66 -13.83 23.81
CA THR A 48 33.77 -13.41 24.90
C THR A 48 34.36 -12.28 25.75
N ASP A 49 35.67 -12.25 25.97
CA ASP A 49 36.35 -11.19 26.75
C ASP A 49 36.46 -9.82 26.04
N ARG A 50 36.11 -9.73 24.74
CA ARG A 50 35.97 -8.45 24.02
C ARG A 50 34.53 -7.99 23.80
N LEU A 51 33.54 -8.75 24.25
CA LEU A 51 32.12 -8.37 24.21
C LEU A 51 31.54 -8.09 25.60
N ASP A 52 32.31 -8.24 26.68
CA ASP A 52 31.91 -7.94 28.06
C ASP A 52 32.33 -6.52 28.51
N LEU A 53 32.04 -5.52 27.68
CA LEU A 53 31.96 -4.12 28.13
C LEU A 53 30.50 -3.66 28.11
N GLY A 54 29.76 -4.13 29.11
CA GLY A 54 28.41 -3.67 29.35
C GLY A 54 27.55 -4.72 30.01
N SER A 55 27.86 -5.06 31.27
CA SER A 55 26.83 -5.57 32.18
C SER A 55 25.76 -4.49 32.32
N ALA A 56 24.84 -4.45 31.35
CA ALA A 56 23.64 -3.65 31.42
C ALA A 56 22.86 -4.20 32.61
N THR A 57 22.88 -3.41 33.67
CA THR A 57 21.81 -3.31 34.64
C THR A 57 20.48 -3.63 33.98
N ARG A 58 19.58 -4.34 34.69
CA ARG A 58 18.15 -4.40 34.38
C ARG A 58 17.67 -2.97 34.13
N GLY A 59 17.74 -2.53 32.88
CA GLY A 59 17.36 -1.20 32.47
C GLY A 59 15.87 -1.16 32.63
N SER A 60 15.41 -0.34 33.58
CA SER A 60 14.06 0.18 33.52
C SER A 60 13.85 0.69 32.10
N LEU A 61 12.94 0.02 31.44
CA LEU A 61 12.33 0.29 30.16
C LEU A 61 11.95 1.78 30.07
N GLU A 62 12.89 2.65 29.71
CA GLU A 62 12.62 4.08 29.59
C GLU A 62 11.75 4.30 28.35
N ILE A 63 10.45 4.52 28.61
CA ILE A 63 9.50 4.95 27.60
C ILE A 63 9.86 6.39 27.26
N PHE A 64 10.53 6.60 26.13
CA PHE A 64 10.69 7.96 25.60
C PHE A 64 9.29 8.55 25.40
N ALA A 65 9.00 9.66 26.09
CA ALA A 65 7.76 10.38 25.89
C ALA A 65 7.70 10.86 24.44
N PRO A 66 6.56 10.70 23.75
CA PRO A 66 6.46 11.13 22.38
C PRO A 66 6.69 12.64 22.22
N PRO A 67 7.19 13.10 21.06
CA PRO A 67 7.31 14.53 20.79
C PRO A 67 5.97 15.23 21.05
N LYS A 68 5.99 16.25 21.91
CA LYS A 68 4.76 16.94 22.35
C LYS A 68 3.97 17.50 21.17
N ASP A 69 4.66 17.94 20.12
CA ASP A 69 4.07 18.53 18.92
C ASP A 69 3.28 17.50 18.10
N LEU A 70 3.81 16.27 17.94
CA LEU A 70 3.11 15.17 17.27
C LEU A 70 1.88 14.73 18.08
N LEU A 71 2.00 14.66 19.40
CA LEU A 71 0.87 14.34 20.26
C LEU A 71 -0.23 15.41 20.17
N GLN A 72 0.14 16.69 20.11
CA GLN A 72 -0.81 17.78 19.88
C GLN A 72 -1.45 17.71 18.50
N LEU A 73 -0.69 17.39 17.45
CA LEU A 73 -1.20 17.22 16.09
C LEU A 73 -2.26 16.10 16.05
N VAL A 74 -1.93 14.93 16.58
CA VAL A 74 -2.88 13.81 16.70
C VAL A 74 -4.10 14.23 17.51
N LYS A 75 -3.94 14.94 18.62
CA LYS A 75 -5.05 15.47 19.45
C LYS A 75 -5.97 16.42 18.69
N LYS A 76 -5.41 17.36 17.91
CA LYS A 76 -6.14 18.38 17.16
C LYS A 76 -6.93 17.78 15.98
N ARG A 77 -6.40 16.76 15.30
CA ARG A 77 -7.13 16.08 14.21
C ARG A 77 -8.36 15.35 14.76
N GLN A 78 -9.54 15.78 14.36
CA GLN A 78 -10.78 15.06 14.68
C GLN A 78 -10.98 13.93 13.66
N PRO A 79 -11.18 12.67 14.10
CA PRO A 79 -11.58 11.60 13.20
C PRO A 79 -13.01 11.88 12.73
N ALA A 80 -13.15 12.55 11.59
CA ALA A 80 -14.45 12.96 11.02
C ALA A 80 -15.00 11.86 10.11
N PHE A 81 -15.05 10.61 10.59
CA PHE A 81 -15.63 9.52 9.82
C PHE A 81 -17.01 9.14 10.39
N TYR A 82 -18.06 9.61 9.72
CA TYR A 82 -19.44 9.20 9.97
C TYR A 82 -19.94 8.39 8.77
N PRO A 83 -19.81 7.05 8.78
CA PRO A 83 -20.33 6.25 7.70
C PRO A 83 -21.86 6.34 7.69
N HIS A 84 -22.44 6.55 6.51
CA HIS A 84 -23.85 6.21 6.27
C HIS A 84 -23.96 4.69 6.09
N GLY A 85 -23.92 3.97 7.21
CA GLY A 85 -23.94 2.52 7.30
C GLY A 85 -23.10 2.04 8.49
N PRO A 86 -23.28 0.79 8.96
CA PRO A 86 -22.37 0.24 9.96
C PRO A 86 -20.96 0.17 9.34
N PRO A 87 -19.93 0.78 9.96
CA PRO A 87 -18.57 0.68 9.45
C PRO A 87 -18.15 -0.79 9.37
N LEU A 88 -17.37 -1.13 8.34
CA LEU A 88 -16.61 -2.38 8.34
C LEU A 88 -15.74 -2.39 9.59
N ASN A 89 -15.86 -3.47 10.36
CA ASN A 89 -15.01 -3.67 11.53
C ASN A 89 -13.61 -4.08 11.07
N VAL A 90 -12.59 -3.38 11.56
CA VAL A 90 -11.20 -3.57 11.14
C VAL A 90 -10.36 -4.11 12.28
N SER A 91 -9.44 -5.01 11.93
CA SER A 91 -8.35 -5.46 12.79
C SER A 91 -7.06 -4.76 12.38
N ALA A 92 -6.58 -3.81 13.19
CA ALA A 92 -5.28 -3.19 12.95
C ALA A 92 -4.16 -4.13 13.38
N ILE A 93 -3.10 -4.19 12.58
CA ILE A 93 -1.99 -5.13 12.75
C ILE A 93 -0.70 -4.32 12.76
N ILE A 94 0.04 -4.49 13.84
CA ILE A 94 1.33 -3.84 14.06
C ILE A 94 2.36 -4.92 14.35
N VAL A 95 3.41 -4.99 13.55
CA VAL A 95 4.52 -5.94 13.76
C VAL A 95 5.68 -5.19 14.38
N LEU A 96 6.10 -5.62 15.56
CA LEU A 96 7.28 -5.10 16.23
C LEU A 96 8.50 -5.93 15.80
N PRO A 97 9.53 -5.31 15.19
CA PRO A 97 10.79 -5.99 14.94
C PRO A 97 11.47 -6.45 16.24
N SER A 98 12.40 -7.41 16.13
CA SER A 98 13.19 -7.91 17.25
C SER A 98 14.08 -6.80 17.89
N ARG A 99 14.55 -7.11 19.10
CA ARG A 99 14.76 -6.29 20.31
C ARG A 99 15.51 -4.94 20.24
N ASP A 100 16.18 -4.58 19.16
CA ASP A 100 17.17 -3.48 19.21
C ASP A 100 16.69 -2.13 18.64
N ASP A 101 15.58 -2.09 17.87
CA ASP A 101 15.23 -0.91 17.07
C ASP A 101 13.89 -0.24 17.43
N LEU A 102 13.28 -0.54 18.59
CA LEU A 102 11.93 -0.04 18.90
C LEU A 102 11.88 1.02 20.02
N PRO A 103 11.80 2.33 19.69
CA PRO A 103 11.42 3.34 20.65
C PRO A 103 9.95 3.16 21.02
N LYS A 104 9.68 2.74 22.25
CA LYS A 104 8.31 2.46 22.75
C LYS A 104 7.37 3.68 22.70
N GLY A 105 7.92 4.90 22.69
CA GLY A 105 7.17 6.14 22.47
C GLY A 105 6.46 6.22 21.11
N ASN A 106 7.01 5.54 20.09
CA ASN A 106 6.47 5.53 18.73
C ASN A 106 5.20 4.68 18.66
N LEU A 107 5.29 3.47 19.23
CA LEU A 107 4.15 2.56 19.33
C LEU A 107 2.99 3.22 20.09
N GLN A 108 3.28 4.01 21.13
CA GLN A 108 2.25 4.76 21.84
C GLN A 108 1.52 5.75 20.94
N LEU A 109 2.24 6.56 20.16
CA LEU A 109 1.62 7.50 19.23
C LEU A 109 0.79 6.81 18.16
N VAL A 110 1.32 5.74 17.58
CA VAL A 110 0.62 4.96 16.55
C VAL A 110 -0.66 4.36 17.11
N LEU A 111 -0.60 3.72 18.29
CA LEU A 111 -1.78 3.17 18.95
C LEU A 111 -2.81 4.26 19.28
N LEU A 112 -2.38 5.39 19.86
CA LEU A 112 -3.26 6.51 20.16
C LEU A 112 -3.91 7.10 18.90
N SER A 113 -3.22 7.11 17.76
CA SER A 113 -3.79 7.54 16.48
C SER A 113 -4.85 6.56 16.01
N ILE A 114 -4.49 5.27 15.88
CA ILE A 114 -5.36 4.20 15.38
C ILE A 114 -6.63 4.03 16.23
N MET A 115 -6.51 4.10 17.56
CA MET A 115 -7.63 3.90 18.49
C MET A 115 -8.73 4.98 18.39
N ARG A 116 -8.48 6.09 17.71
CA ARG A 116 -9.48 7.16 17.51
C ARG A 116 -10.48 6.86 16.43
N HIS A 117 -10.18 5.89 15.57
CA HIS A 117 -11.03 5.56 14.43
C HIS A 117 -12.08 4.53 14.85
N SER A 118 -13.36 4.89 14.70
CA SER A 118 -14.50 4.09 15.16
C SER A 118 -14.64 2.73 14.47
N PHE A 119 -14.07 2.58 13.27
CA PHE A 119 -14.05 1.33 12.51
C PHE A 119 -12.99 0.33 13.02
N VAL A 120 -11.99 0.78 13.79
CA VAL A 120 -10.98 -0.13 14.36
C VAL A 120 -11.55 -0.81 15.60
N ARG A 121 -11.71 -2.13 15.52
CA ARG A 121 -12.33 -2.93 16.58
C ARG A 121 -11.37 -3.84 17.32
N GLU A 122 -10.30 -4.24 16.66
CA GLU A 122 -9.25 -5.11 17.20
C GLU A 122 -7.89 -4.51 16.82
N ILE A 123 -6.93 -4.60 17.73
CA ILE A 123 -5.53 -4.29 17.46
C ILE A 123 -4.71 -5.53 17.81
N ILE A 124 -4.01 -6.10 16.83
CA ILE A 124 -3.09 -7.22 16.99
C ILE A 124 -1.68 -6.67 16.91
N ILE A 125 -0.95 -6.80 18.02
CA ILE A 125 0.47 -6.47 18.10
C ILE A 125 1.23 -7.78 18.03
N TRP A 126 1.95 -7.98 16.93
CA TRP A 126 2.84 -9.12 16.76
C TRP A 126 4.24 -8.73 17.21
N ASN A 127 4.67 -9.26 18.34
CA ASN A 127 6.02 -9.05 18.87
C ASN A 127 6.93 -10.15 18.31
N ASP A 128 7.72 -9.78 17.29
CA ASP A 128 8.47 -10.75 16.52
C ASP A 128 9.73 -11.21 17.26
N ASP A 129 10.06 -12.50 17.14
CA ASP A 129 11.22 -13.14 17.79
C ASP A 129 11.23 -13.04 19.33
N ALA A 130 10.08 -12.70 19.93
CA ALA A 130 9.97 -12.34 21.34
C ALA A 130 10.41 -13.44 22.30
N MET A 131 9.98 -14.68 22.07
CA MET A 131 10.27 -15.77 23.02
C MET A 131 11.74 -16.20 22.93
N ALA A 132 12.30 -16.25 21.72
CA ALA A 132 13.71 -16.56 21.51
C ALA A 132 14.62 -15.49 22.12
N ALA A 133 14.22 -14.21 21.99
CA ALA A 133 14.94 -13.09 22.59
C ALA A 133 14.65 -12.90 24.10
N GLY A 134 13.71 -13.64 24.70
CA GLY A 134 13.29 -13.44 26.10
C GLY A 134 12.70 -12.05 26.35
N ALA A 135 12.00 -11.50 25.35
CA ALA A 135 11.47 -10.14 25.31
C ALA A 135 9.93 -10.12 25.23
N ASP A 136 9.26 -10.98 26.01
CA ASP A 136 7.81 -11.10 26.02
C ASP A 136 7.12 -9.77 26.39
N LEU A 137 6.28 -9.28 25.49
CA LEU A 137 5.45 -8.12 25.73
C LEU A 137 4.15 -8.56 26.39
N ARG A 138 3.82 -7.93 27.53
CA ARG A 138 2.56 -8.18 28.26
C ARG A 138 1.58 -7.04 28.02
N LYS A 139 0.29 -7.38 27.90
CA LYS A 139 -0.80 -6.41 27.70
C LYS A 139 -0.88 -5.38 28.81
N LYS A 140 -0.69 -5.79 30.07
CA LYS A 140 -0.74 -4.87 31.23
C LYS A 140 0.35 -3.81 31.14
N ASP A 141 1.59 -4.23 30.88
CA ASP A 141 2.74 -3.34 30.82
C ASP A 141 2.60 -2.31 29.67
N LEU A 142 2.10 -2.77 28.52
CA LEU A 142 1.77 -1.90 27.40
C LEU A 142 0.70 -0.87 27.79
N LEU A 143 -0.44 -1.31 28.32
CA LEU A 143 -1.55 -0.42 28.68
C LEU A 143 -1.17 0.60 29.75
N SER A 144 -0.41 0.18 30.77
CA SER A 144 0.11 1.08 31.81
C SER A 144 1.05 2.14 31.23
N GLY A 145 1.94 1.75 30.30
CA GLY A 145 2.82 2.69 29.60
C GLY A 145 2.08 3.68 28.70
N LEU A 146 0.92 3.29 28.16
CA LEU A 146 0.10 4.16 27.30
C LEU A 146 -0.67 5.24 28.07
N GLY A 147 -0.76 5.14 29.40
CA GLY A 147 -1.61 6.02 30.22
C GLY A 147 -3.10 5.88 29.89
N LEU A 148 -3.50 4.74 29.31
CA LEU A 148 -4.85 4.47 28.81
C LEU A 148 -5.84 3.98 29.87
N ASP A 149 -5.54 4.17 31.17
CA ASP A 149 -6.55 4.03 32.24
C ASP A 149 -7.69 5.08 32.10
N VAL A 150 -7.52 6.03 31.19
CA VAL A 150 -8.55 7.00 30.81
C VAL A 150 -9.50 6.35 29.81
N LYS A 151 -10.65 5.86 30.30
CA LYS A 151 -11.85 5.70 29.47
C LYS A 151 -12.09 7.04 28.76
N ILE A 152 -11.72 7.14 27.48
CA ILE A 152 -12.10 8.31 26.68
C ILE A 152 -13.64 8.29 26.63
N PRO A 153 -14.33 9.29 27.21
CA PRO A 153 -15.79 9.26 27.33
C PRO A 153 -16.43 9.14 25.95
N GLY A 154 -17.31 8.16 25.76
CA GLY A 154 -18.00 7.92 24.48
C GLY A 154 -17.20 7.17 23.41
N SER A 155 -15.94 6.79 23.67
CA SER A 155 -15.15 6.01 22.71
C SER A 155 -15.27 4.50 22.95
N PHE A 156 -15.34 3.75 21.86
CA PHE A 156 -15.13 2.30 21.88
C PHE A 156 -13.63 2.02 22.02
N THR A 157 -13.23 1.27 23.05
CA THR A 157 -11.83 0.83 23.17
C THR A 157 -11.64 -0.48 22.39
N PRO A 158 -10.79 -0.52 21.35
CA PRO A 158 -10.54 -1.74 20.60
C PRO A 158 -9.91 -2.83 21.48
N ASP A 159 -10.21 -4.10 21.15
CA ASP A 159 -9.58 -5.22 21.83
C ASP A 159 -8.12 -5.36 21.39
N ILE A 160 -7.20 -5.12 22.32
CA ILE A 160 -5.76 -5.27 22.07
C ILE A 160 -5.33 -6.70 22.38
N ARG A 161 -4.78 -7.39 21.38
CA ARG A 161 -4.15 -8.71 21.49
C ARG A 161 -2.67 -8.58 21.20
N ILE A 162 -1.85 -9.26 21.98
CA ILE A 162 -0.40 -9.34 21.78
C ILE A 162 -0.04 -10.78 21.50
N ILE A 163 0.70 -11.03 20.43
CA ILE A 163 1.23 -12.33 20.05
C ILE A 163 2.75 -12.24 20.14
N ASN A 164 3.36 -12.95 21.08
CA ASN A 164 4.81 -13.10 21.16
C ASN A 164 5.20 -14.31 20.29
N SER A 165 5.95 -14.09 19.22
CA SER A 165 6.33 -15.17 18.32
C SER A 165 7.56 -15.94 18.84
N PRO A 166 7.64 -17.26 18.56
CA PRO A 166 8.79 -18.06 18.94
C PRO A 166 10.03 -17.85 18.06
N GLY A 167 9.91 -17.08 16.97
CA GLY A 167 11.00 -16.78 16.05
C GLY A 167 10.64 -15.66 15.09
N GLY A 168 11.65 -15.02 14.51
CA GLY A 168 11.48 -13.88 13.59
C GLY A 168 10.80 -14.25 12.26
N MET A 169 9.55 -13.80 12.09
CA MET A 169 8.74 -13.98 10.87
C MET A 169 8.64 -12.70 10.00
N LYS A 170 9.08 -11.53 10.50
CA LYS A 170 9.14 -10.25 9.77
C LYS A 170 7.81 -9.91 9.08
N GLU A 171 7.79 -9.56 7.79
CA GLU A 171 6.59 -9.16 7.05
C GLU A 171 5.53 -10.26 6.99
N MET A 172 5.97 -11.53 6.99
CA MET A 172 5.04 -12.66 6.99
C MET A 172 4.11 -12.63 8.21
N SER A 173 4.57 -12.01 9.31
CA SER A 173 3.79 -11.78 10.52
C SER A 173 2.52 -10.96 10.26
N TYR A 174 2.53 -9.99 9.33
CA TYR A 174 1.32 -9.22 8.99
C TYR A 174 0.23 -10.14 8.42
N HIS A 175 0.61 -11.02 7.49
CA HIS A 175 -0.33 -11.94 6.86
C HIS A 175 -0.83 -13.02 7.83
N ILE A 176 0.05 -13.53 8.69
CA ILE A 176 -0.34 -14.50 9.73
C ILE A 176 -1.26 -13.85 10.77
N ALA A 177 -0.91 -12.66 11.27
CA ALA A 177 -1.78 -11.93 12.19
C ALA A 177 -3.14 -11.63 11.56
N CYS A 178 -3.17 -11.31 10.26
CA CYS A 178 -4.40 -11.03 9.53
C CYS A 178 -5.28 -12.27 9.35
N SER A 179 -4.69 -13.43 9.06
CA SER A 179 -5.44 -14.69 8.99
C SER A 179 -6.02 -15.10 10.36
N LEU A 180 -5.38 -14.69 11.46
CA LEU A 180 -5.83 -14.89 12.85
C LEU A 180 -6.77 -13.79 13.39
N ALA A 181 -7.06 -12.77 12.58
CA ALA A 181 -7.88 -11.64 12.97
C ALA A 181 -9.36 -12.02 13.14
N LYS A 182 -10.08 -11.29 14.01
CA LYS A 182 -11.52 -11.52 14.24
C LYS A 182 -12.37 -11.05 13.06
N PHE A 183 -11.95 -9.96 12.42
CA PHE A 183 -12.72 -9.32 11.35
C PHE A 183 -12.16 -9.65 9.97
N ASN A 184 -12.98 -9.41 8.94
CA ASN A 184 -12.65 -9.72 7.55
C ASN A 184 -11.74 -8.67 6.89
N THR A 185 -11.57 -7.50 7.51
CA THR A 185 -10.66 -6.47 7.05
C THR A 185 -9.51 -6.27 8.04
N CYS A 186 -8.29 -6.21 7.51
CA CYS A 186 -7.08 -5.92 8.26
C CYS A 186 -6.50 -4.57 7.85
N TYR A 187 -5.93 -3.81 8.79
CA TYR A 187 -5.13 -2.62 8.51
C TYR A 187 -3.68 -2.86 8.93
N PHE A 188 -2.73 -2.81 8.01
CA PHE A 188 -1.31 -3.03 8.30
C PHE A 188 -0.63 -1.69 8.57
N ASN A 189 0.10 -1.61 9.68
CA ASN A 189 0.85 -0.40 10.04
C ASN A 189 2.16 -0.73 10.77
N ASP A 190 3.22 -0.06 10.35
CA ASP A 190 4.54 -0.10 10.96
C ASP A 190 4.53 0.67 12.29
N PRO A 191 5.20 0.18 13.34
CA PRO A 191 5.22 0.88 14.62
C PRO A 191 5.94 2.24 14.58
N ASN A 192 6.73 2.52 13.54
CA ASN A 192 7.47 3.76 13.37
C ASN A 192 6.84 4.73 12.35
N ILE A 193 5.68 4.39 11.79
CA ILE A 193 4.98 5.20 10.80
C ILE A 193 3.66 5.69 11.38
N LEU A 194 3.51 7.01 11.48
CA LEU A 194 2.25 7.65 11.82
C LEU A 194 1.51 8.02 10.54
N ASN A 195 0.46 7.26 10.22
CA ASN A 195 -0.45 7.56 9.12
C ASN A 195 -1.54 8.54 9.58
N LEU A 196 -1.60 9.69 8.92
CA LEU A 196 -2.56 10.76 9.21
C LEU A 196 -3.78 10.74 8.28
N ASN A 197 -3.74 9.96 7.19
CA ASN A 197 -4.76 9.92 6.14
C ASN A 197 -5.61 8.63 6.18
N LEU A 198 -5.87 8.15 7.40
CA LEU A 198 -6.49 6.84 7.59
C LEU A 198 -7.98 6.83 7.20
N ASN A 199 -8.72 7.93 7.38
CA ASN A 199 -10.13 7.98 6.98
C ASN A 199 -10.28 8.01 5.47
N THR A 200 -9.38 8.71 4.79
CA THR A 200 -9.32 8.79 3.35
C THR A 200 -9.00 7.43 2.74
N LEU A 201 -7.97 6.76 3.27
CA LEU A 201 -7.61 5.41 2.86
C LEU A 201 -8.75 4.41 3.11
N TYR A 202 -9.41 4.51 4.27
CA TYR A 202 -10.55 3.66 4.62
C TYR A 202 -11.75 3.90 3.70
N SER A 203 -12.10 5.16 3.44
CA SER A 203 -13.22 5.53 2.55
C SER A 203 -12.99 4.96 1.16
N LYS A 204 -11.76 5.06 0.66
CA LYS A 204 -11.37 4.50 -0.63
C LYS A 204 -11.47 2.96 -0.68
N PHE A 205 -11.11 2.30 0.42
CA PHE A 205 -11.25 0.85 0.56
C PHE A 205 -12.73 0.42 0.54
N VAL A 206 -13.60 1.14 1.26
CA VAL A 206 -15.04 0.84 1.31
C VAL A 206 -15.73 1.11 -0.02
N GLU A 207 -15.45 2.25 -0.67
CA GLU A 207 -16.08 2.63 -1.94
C GLU A 207 -15.77 1.68 -3.10
N SER A 208 -14.66 0.96 -3.02
CA SER A 208 -14.25 -0.03 -4.03
C SER A 208 -14.80 -1.43 -3.77
N ASP A 209 -15.65 -1.60 -2.75
CA ASP A 209 -16.17 -2.88 -2.29
C ASP A 209 -15.04 -3.92 -2.11
N SER A 210 -13.96 -3.49 -1.45
CA SER A 210 -12.69 -4.21 -1.44
C SER A 210 -12.76 -5.60 -0.79
N GLU A 211 -13.68 -5.84 0.15
CA GLU A 211 -13.88 -7.18 0.73
C GLU A 211 -14.41 -8.18 -0.31
N VAL A 212 -15.33 -7.74 -1.19
CA VAL A 212 -15.95 -8.57 -2.22
C VAL A 212 -15.05 -8.68 -3.45
N ASN A 213 -14.50 -7.54 -3.89
CA ASN A 213 -13.63 -7.44 -5.06
C ASN A 213 -12.19 -7.87 -4.78
N LEU A 214 -11.87 -8.25 -3.54
CA LEU A 214 -10.54 -8.66 -3.10
C LEU A 214 -9.47 -7.62 -3.45
N THR A 215 -9.81 -6.37 -3.22
CA THR A 215 -8.98 -5.21 -3.56
C THR A 215 -8.18 -4.78 -2.34
N ILE A 216 -6.98 -4.24 -2.57
CA ILE A 216 -6.17 -3.65 -1.51
C ILE A 216 -6.15 -2.15 -1.72
N ALA A 217 -6.39 -1.40 -0.65
CA ALA A 217 -6.13 0.03 -0.61
C ALA A 217 -4.81 0.24 0.13
N ASN A 218 -3.77 0.64 -0.59
CA ASN A 218 -2.46 0.90 -0.02
C ASN A 218 -2.10 2.37 -0.11
N GLN A 219 -1.48 2.87 0.95
CA GLN A 219 -0.85 4.16 0.91
C GLN A 219 0.54 4.03 0.31
N VAL A 220 0.89 4.97 -0.56
CA VAL A 220 2.16 4.95 -1.28
C VAL A 220 2.75 6.35 -1.31
N SER A 221 4.08 6.44 -1.23
CA SER A 221 4.75 7.71 -1.51
C SER A 221 4.65 8.00 -2.99
N GLN A 222 4.81 9.26 -3.36
CA GLN A 222 4.80 9.66 -4.76
C GLN A 222 5.89 9.00 -5.60
N ASP A 223 7.11 8.89 -5.06
CA ASP A 223 8.23 8.24 -5.76
C ASP A 223 7.99 6.74 -5.91
N ASP A 224 7.44 6.08 -4.88
CA ASP A 224 7.12 4.65 -4.96
C ASP A 224 5.95 4.39 -5.91
N PHE A 225 4.95 5.30 -5.99
CA PHE A 225 3.86 5.19 -6.95
C PHE A 225 4.39 5.16 -8.38
N LEU A 226 5.28 6.10 -8.71
CA LEU A 226 5.93 6.18 -10.02
C LEU A 226 6.81 4.96 -10.31
N ALA A 227 7.49 4.42 -9.30
CA ALA A 227 8.30 3.21 -9.44
C ALA A 227 7.44 1.94 -9.62
N GLU A 228 6.28 1.86 -8.99
CA GLU A 228 5.38 0.70 -9.07
C GLU A 228 4.45 0.72 -10.31
N LEU A 229 4.19 1.90 -10.89
CA LEU A 229 3.26 2.09 -12.01
C LEU A 229 3.61 1.23 -13.26
N PRO A 230 4.88 1.12 -13.71
CA PRO A 230 5.24 0.29 -14.87
C PRO A 230 5.07 -1.21 -14.65
N HIS A 231 4.72 -1.63 -13.42
CA HIS A 231 4.67 -3.02 -12.99
C HIS A 231 3.25 -3.47 -12.64
N GLU A 232 2.25 -2.76 -13.16
CA GLU A 232 0.86 -3.20 -13.19
C GLU A 232 0.66 -4.17 -14.35
N ILE A 233 0.26 -5.40 -14.03
CA ILE A 233 -0.02 -6.45 -14.99
C ILE A 233 -1.52 -6.53 -15.17
N HIS A 234 -1.96 -6.34 -16.41
CA HIS A 234 -3.33 -6.58 -16.83
C HIS A 234 -3.35 -7.54 -18.01
N GLN A 235 -3.95 -8.71 -17.82
CA GLN A 235 -4.17 -9.72 -18.87
C GLN A 235 -5.65 -10.09 -18.90
N SER A 236 -6.40 -9.42 -19.78
CA SER A 236 -7.84 -9.62 -19.95
C SER A 236 -8.20 -11.07 -20.28
N ALA A 237 -7.42 -11.73 -21.14
CA ALA A 237 -7.64 -13.12 -21.56
C ALA A 237 -7.61 -14.15 -20.40
N HIS A 238 -6.98 -13.80 -19.28
CA HIS A 238 -6.87 -14.66 -18.10
C HIS A 238 -7.58 -14.06 -16.87
N HIS A 239 -8.35 -12.99 -17.06
CA HIS A 239 -8.94 -12.20 -15.99
C HIS A 239 -7.92 -11.83 -14.89
N LEU A 240 -6.65 -11.68 -15.26
CA LEU A 240 -5.56 -11.42 -14.32
C LEU A 240 -5.32 -9.93 -14.25
N ARG A 241 -5.48 -9.39 -13.05
CA ARG A 241 -5.05 -8.04 -12.70
C ARG A 241 -4.21 -8.13 -11.43
N THR A 242 -2.99 -7.64 -11.50
CA THR A 242 -2.12 -7.54 -10.32
C THR A 242 -1.18 -6.35 -10.48
N SER A 243 -0.67 -5.85 -9.36
CA SER A 243 0.37 -4.83 -9.34
C SER A 243 1.35 -5.17 -8.24
N ILE A 244 2.60 -4.78 -8.41
CA ILE A 244 3.58 -4.92 -7.34
C ILE A 244 3.29 -3.89 -6.25
N ILE A 245 3.33 -4.37 -5.00
CA ILE A 245 3.40 -3.54 -3.81
C ILE A 245 4.72 -3.83 -3.11
N SER A 246 5.46 -2.77 -2.86
CA SER A 246 6.77 -2.83 -2.20
C SER A 246 6.71 -2.89 -0.69
N ARG A 247 5.74 -2.22 -0.06
CA ARG A 247 5.63 -2.16 1.41
C ARG A 247 4.21 -1.86 1.88
N LEU A 248 3.49 -2.90 2.29
CA LEU A 248 2.14 -2.78 2.87
C LEU A 248 2.15 -2.15 4.27
N SER A 249 3.26 -2.29 5.01
CA SER A 249 3.35 -1.81 6.40
C SER A 249 3.25 -0.30 6.56
N ARG A 250 3.31 0.50 5.49
CA ARG A 250 3.18 1.96 5.59
C ARG A 250 1.74 2.44 5.87
N GLY A 251 0.77 1.55 5.75
CA GLY A 251 -0.65 1.87 5.87
C GLY A 251 -1.41 1.24 4.72
N SER A 252 -2.00 0.06 4.95
CA SER A 252 -2.78 -0.65 3.92
C SER A 252 -3.98 -1.35 4.50
N PHE A 253 -5.13 -1.25 3.85
CA PHE A 253 -6.28 -2.11 4.12
C PHE A 253 -6.26 -3.33 3.22
N VAL A 254 -6.35 -4.50 3.84
CA VAL A 254 -6.24 -5.80 3.19
C VAL A 254 -7.40 -6.69 3.61
N PRO A 255 -8.15 -7.27 2.66
CA PRO A 255 -9.12 -8.33 2.96
C PRO A 255 -8.41 -9.54 3.56
N LYS A 256 -8.87 -10.01 4.71
CA LYS A 256 -8.36 -11.20 5.42
C LYS A 256 -8.24 -12.42 4.53
N GLN A 257 -9.19 -12.57 3.60
CA GLN A 257 -9.19 -13.67 2.66
C GLN A 257 -7.93 -13.72 1.80
N LEU A 258 -7.35 -12.57 1.42
CA LEU A 258 -6.10 -12.53 0.66
C LEU A 258 -4.92 -13.05 1.48
N SER A 259 -4.74 -12.58 2.72
CA SER A 259 -3.68 -13.06 3.61
C SER A 259 -3.83 -14.55 3.94
N THR A 260 -5.07 -15.02 4.12
CA THR A 260 -5.36 -16.45 4.37
C THR A 260 -5.03 -17.30 3.14
N ARG A 261 -5.40 -16.85 1.94
CA ARG A 261 -5.06 -17.52 0.68
C ARG A 261 -3.56 -17.58 0.46
N PHE A 262 -2.87 -16.46 0.63
CA PHE A 262 -1.42 -16.38 0.50
C PHE A 262 -0.71 -17.34 1.45
N PHE A 263 -1.13 -17.40 2.71
CA PHE A 263 -0.58 -18.35 3.68
C PHE A 263 -0.79 -19.81 3.25
N ASN A 264 -2.01 -20.15 2.82
CA ASN A 264 -2.32 -21.51 2.35
C ASN A 264 -1.49 -21.88 1.11
N GLN A 265 -1.35 -20.95 0.15
CA GLN A 265 -0.54 -21.14 -1.06
C GLN A 265 0.93 -21.32 -0.73
N LEU A 266 1.51 -20.51 0.17
CA LEU A 266 2.89 -20.69 0.61
C LEU A 266 3.13 -22.04 1.31
N SER A 267 2.14 -22.54 2.05
CA SER A 267 2.24 -23.84 2.71
C SER A 267 2.10 -25.03 1.75
N ALA A 268 1.35 -24.86 0.66
CA ALA A 268 1.09 -25.89 -0.35
C ALA A 268 2.13 -25.91 -1.47
N ALA A 269 2.67 -24.74 -1.84
CA ALA A 269 3.74 -24.62 -2.80
C ALA A 269 5.00 -25.24 -2.19
N SER A 270 5.38 -26.43 -2.66
CA SER A 270 6.73 -26.94 -2.48
C SER A 270 7.66 -25.97 -3.20
N LEU A 271 8.15 -24.94 -2.49
CA LEU A 271 9.00 -23.90 -3.03
C LEU A 271 10.18 -24.58 -3.74
N PRO A 272 10.25 -24.56 -5.09
CA PRO A 272 11.45 -24.97 -5.77
C PRO A 272 12.52 -23.96 -5.33
N GLU A 273 13.69 -24.40 -4.87
CA GLU A 273 14.83 -23.50 -4.62
C GLU A 273 14.96 -22.52 -5.79
N PRO A 274 14.79 -21.20 -5.56
CA PRO A 274 15.97 -20.34 -5.44
C PRO A 274 15.68 -19.03 -4.65
N ILE A 275 14.98 -19.04 -3.52
CA ILE A 275 14.90 -17.82 -2.69
C ILE A 275 16.31 -17.42 -2.21
N SER A 276 17.21 -18.40 -2.07
CA SER A 276 18.65 -18.23 -1.83
C SER A 276 19.37 -17.31 -2.83
N ASN A 277 18.87 -17.17 -4.07
CA ASN A 277 19.48 -16.29 -5.06
C ASN A 277 18.96 -14.84 -4.96
N LEU A 278 17.70 -14.62 -4.55
CA LEU A 278 17.20 -13.29 -4.18
C LEU A 278 17.87 -12.77 -2.89
N TYR A 279 18.28 -13.66 -2.00
CA TYR A 279 19.04 -13.30 -0.79
C TYR A 279 20.48 -12.89 -1.09
N LYS A 280 21.03 -13.27 -2.25
CA LYS A 280 22.40 -12.90 -2.69
C LYS A 280 22.46 -11.53 -3.37
N SER A 281 21.35 -11.00 -3.85
CA SER A 281 21.30 -9.70 -4.56
C SER A 281 21.23 -8.48 -3.62
N GLY A 282 21.49 -8.65 -2.31
CA GLY A 282 21.56 -7.52 -1.36
C GLY A 282 20.20 -6.89 -1.03
N ILE A 283 19.10 -7.50 -1.49
CA ILE A 283 17.75 -7.04 -1.24
C ILE A 283 17.45 -7.28 0.22
N SER A 284 16.98 -6.24 0.90
CA SER A 284 16.52 -6.40 2.25
C SER A 284 15.39 -7.43 2.29
N ARG A 285 15.47 -8.40 3.23
CA ARG A 285 14.43 -9.44 3.43
C ARG A 285 13.03 -8.83 3.55
N TYR A 286 12.97 -7.53 3.87
CA TYR A 286 11.76 -6.77 4.16
C TYR A 286 10.80 -6.57 2.98
N ILE A 287 11.26 -6.52 1.73
CA ILE A 287 10.38 -6.18 0.58
C ILE A 287 9.94 -7.45 -0.19
N ALA A 288 10.67 -8.56 -0.01
CA ALA A 288 10.49 -9.77 -0.80
C ALA A 288 9.12 -10.45 -0.59
N HIS A 289 8.60 -10.46 0.64
CA HIS A 289 7.31 -11.11 0.94
C HIS A 289 6.13 -10.32 0.41
N ASP A 290 6.14 -8.99 0.47
CA ASP A 290 5.07 -8.14 -0.09
C ASP A 290 5.06 -8.21 -1.63
N ILE A 291 6.23 -8.26 -2.26
CA ILE A 291 6.35 -8.50 -3.72
C ILE A 291 5.79 -9.88 -4.07
N GLN A 292 6.12 -10.92 -3.31
CA GLN A 292 5.57 -12.26 -3.52
C GLN A 292 4.05 -12.29 -3.31
N PHE A 293 3.56 -11.73 -2.21
CA PHE A 293 2.14 -11.58 -1.93
C PHE A 293 1.41 -10.87 -3.09
N SER A 294 2.04 -9.85 -3.66
CA SER A 294 1.52 -9.12 -4.82
C SER A 294 1.49 -9.97 -6.08
N ALA A 295 2.60 -10.62 -6.43
CA ALA A 295 2.72 -11.41 -7.65
C ALA A 295 1.83 -12.67 -7.65
N TRP A 296 1.50 -13.21 -6.48
CA TRP A 296 0.79 -14.49 -6.34
C TRP A 296 -0.72 -14.36 -6.14
N LEU A 297 -1.25 -13.12 -6.14
CA LEU A 297 -2.67 -12.85 -5.96
C LEU A 297 -3.22 -12.04 -7.14
N ASN A 298 -4.34 -12.51 -7.68
CA ASN A 298 -5.13 -11.77 -8.65
C ASN A 298 -5.98 -10.81 -7.83
N ARG A 299 -5.63 -9.52 -7.89
CA ARG A 299 -6.21 -8.48 -7.05
C ARG A 299 -6.07 -7.13 -7.73
N GLN A 300 -7.06 -6.30 -7.54
CA GLN A 300 -6.89 -4.89 -7.83
C GLN A 300 -6.10 -4.24 -6.69
N ASN A 301 -5.22 -3.31 -7.05
CA ASN A 301 -4.57 -2.45 -6.09
C ASN A 301 -5.03 -1.02 -6.30
N ILE A 302 -5.40 -0.38 -5.21
CA ILE A 302 -5.85 0.99 -5.17
C ILE A 302 -4.80 1.78 -4.40
N LYS A 303 -4.02 2.56 -5.14
CA LYS A 303 -2.94 3.37 -4.58
C LYS A 303 -3.45 4.74 -4.16
N LEU A 304 -3.34 5.07 -2.88
CA LEU A 304 -3.56 6.43 -2.37
C LEU A 304 -2.21 7.09 -2.12
N ILE A 305 -1.86 8.06 -2.96
CA ILE A 305 -0.70 8.92 -2.75
C ILE A 305 -1.05 9.92 -1.66
N SER A 306 -0.12 10.17 -0.76
CA SER A 306 -0.32 11.13 0.31
C SER A 306 0.85 12.11 0.37
N SER A 307 0.58 13.35 0.82
CA SER A 307 1.63 14.36 0.99
C SER A 307 2.72 13.86 1.94
N PRO A 308 4.01 14.24 1.77
CA PRO A 308 5.06 13.85 2.69
C PRO A 308 4.73 14.12 4.17
N GLU A 309 4.02 15.20 4.50
CA GLU A 309 3.63 15.52 5.88
C GLU A 309 2.59 14.57 6.49
N SER A 310 1.92 13.75 5.67
CA SER A 310 0.89 12.81 6.12
C SER A 310 1.43 11.46 6.61
N LEU A 311 2.67 11.13 6.21
CA LEU A 311 3.38 9.92 6.59
C LEU A 311 4.61 10.31 7.40
N ILE A 312 4.40 10.56 8.68
CA ILE A 312 5.48 10.99 9.56
C ILE A 312 6.24 9.75 10.03
N LYS A 313 7.48 9.60 9.56
CA LYS A 313 8.44 8.69 10.17
C LYS A 313 8.82 9.22 11.54
N ILE A 314 8.58 8.43 12.58
CA ILE A 314 8.90 8.83 13.95
C ILE A 314 10.40 8.66 14.24
N VAL A 315 11.08 7.82 13.45
CA VAL A 315 12.53 7.63 13.46
C VAL A 315 13.06 7.80 12.05
N GLU A 316 14.08 8.64 11.90
CA GLU A 316 14.89 8.70 10.69
C GLU A 316 15.76 7.45 10.61
N GLU A 317 15.24 6.38 10.01
CA GLU A 317 16.11 5.33 9.49
C GLU A 317 16.75 5.82 8.20
N ASP A 318 18.09 5.86 8.21
CA ASP A 318 19.00 6.34 7.16
C ASP A 318 18.95 5.50 5.86
N GLN A 319 18.08 4.50 5.79
CA GLN A 319 17.91 3.71 4.58
C GLN A 319 16.88 4.36 3.68
N LYS A 320 17.37 5.07 2.65
CA LYS A 320 16.68 5.16 1.37
C LYS A 320 16.43 3.73 0.88
N ASN A 321 15.34 3.13 1.34
CA ASN A 321 14.81 1.88 0.82
C ASN A 321 14.21 2.15 -0.55
N THR A 322 15.06 2.56 -1.50
CA THR A 322 14.73 2.58 -2.91
C THR A 322 14.56 1.13 -3.33
N ILE A 323 13.36 0.82 -3.81
CA ILE A 323 13.04 -0.48 -4.37
C ILE A 323 13.98 -0.70 -5.56
N ASP A 324 14.76 -1.78 -5.55
CA ASP A 324 15.61 -2.12 -6.68
C ASP A 324 14.73 -2.68 -7.82
N THR A 325 14.66 -1.94 -8.92
CA THR A 325 13.86 -2.28 -10.11
C THR A 325 14.21 -3.67 -10.65
N ASN A 326 15.45 -4.15 -10.46
CA ASN A 326 15.86 -5.49 -10.92
C ASN A 326 15.13 -6.60 -10.16
N VAL A 327 14.80 -6.38 -8.88
CA VAL A 327 14.06 -7.33 -8.04
C VAL A 327 12.65 -7.53 -8.57
N ILE A 328 12.02 -6.40 -8.87
CA ILE A 328 10.71 -6.35 -9.46
C ILE A 328 10.72 -7.11 -10.79
N GLN A 329 11.66 -6.80 -11.68
CA GLN A 329 11.78 -7.46 -12.97
C GLN A 329 12.00 -8.97 -12.82
N PHE A 330 12.82 -9.40 -11.85
CA PHE A 330 13.02 -10.83 -11.57
C PHE A 330 11.74 -11.52 -11.09
N ALA A 331 11.01 -10.90 -10.16
CA ALA A 331 9.75 -11.45 -9.65
C ALA A 331 8.70 -11.58 -10.77
N LEU A 332 8.61 -10.57 -11.64
CA LEU A 332 7.74 -10.59 -12.82
C LEU A 332 8.15 -11.66 -13.82
N LYS A 333 9.46 -11.76 -14.11
CA LYS A 333 9.99 -12.79 -15.00
C LYS A 333 9.63 -14.18 -14.49
N ARG A 334 9.83 -14.44 -13.19
CA ARG A 334 9.47 -15.72 -12.56
C ARG A 334 7.97 -15.99 -12.60
N LEU A 335 7.13 -14.98 -12.36
CA LEU A 335 5.68 -15.11 -12.48
C LEU A 335 5.29 -15.51 -13.90
N ASN A 336 5.86 -14.82 -14.91
CA ASN A 336 5.61 -15.11 -16.32
C ASN A 336 6.10 -16.51 -16.71
N GLU A 337 7.30 -16.90 -16.30
CA GLU A 337 7.83 -18.26 -16.49
C GLU A 337 6.92 -19.32 -15.85
N THR A 338 6.36 -19.04 -14.67
CA THR A 338 5.43 -19.95 -13.98
C THR A 338 4.11 -20.08 -14.77
N ILE A 339 3.55 -18.97 -15.25
CA ILE A 339 2.36 -18.93 -16.12
C ILE A 339 2.59 -19.68 -17.43
N GLN A 340 3.80 -19.61 -18.00
CA GLN A 340 4.13 -20.33 -19.22
C GLN A 340 4.39 -21.82 -19.01
N SER A 341 4.93 -22.20 -17.84
CA SER A 341 5.36 -23.57 -17.57
C SER A 341 4.25 -24.47 -17.02
N TYR A 342 3.23 -23.90 -16.38
CA TYR A 342 2.11 -24.64 -15.82
C TYR A 342 0.79 -24.03 -16.31
N ASP A 343 -0.18 -24.88 -16.64
CA ASP A 343 -1.52 -24.41 -16.98
C ASP A 343 -2.23 -23.92 -15.69
N PRO A 344 -2.62 -22.63 -15.61
CA PRO A 344 -3.31 -22.07 -14.45
C PRO A 344 -4.64 -22.76 -14.11
N PHE A 345 -5.23 -23.46 -15.08
CA PHE A 345 -6.45 -24.23 -14.89
C PHE A 345 -6.20 -25.65 -14.36
N LEU A 346 -4.99 -26.20 -14.55
CA LEU A 346 -4.65 -27.57 -14.11
C LEU A 346 -4.01 -27.61 -12.72
N VAL A 347 -3.37 -26.53 -12.27
CA VAL A 347 -2.74 -26.47 -10.94
C VAL A 347 -3.17 -25.22 -10.15
N PRO A 348 -4.47 -25.08 -9.82
CA PRO A 348 -5.04 -23.87 -9.21
C PRO A 348 -4.48 -23.51 -7.82
N GLU A 349 -3.71 -24.41 -7.20
CA GLU A 349 -3.00 -24.16 -5.94
C GLU A 349 -1.75 -23.28 -6.13
N ILE A 350 -1.15 -23.29 -7.32
CA ILE A 350 0.06 -22.52 -7.65
C ILE A 350 -0.28 -21.14 -8.21
N PHE A 351 -1.51 -20.95 -8.71
CA PHE A 351 -1.86 -19.77 -9.47
C PHE A 351 -2.72 -18.74 -8.74
N PRO A 352 -2.63 -17.46 -9.15
CA PRO A 352 -3.57 -16.43 -8.73
C PRO A 352 -5.00 -16.84 -9.11
N ARG A 353 -5.86 -17.08 -8.12
CA ARG A 353 -7.26 -17.45 -8.38
C ARG A 353 -8.02 -16.28 -9.00
N PRO A 354 -8.90 -16.50 -9.98
CA PRO A 354 -9.66 -15.43 -10.62
C PRO A 354 -10.43 -14.59 -9.60
N LEU A 355 -10.45 -13.27 -9.82
CA LEU A 355 -11.37 -12.39 -9.13
C LEU A 355 -12.81 -12.75 -9.52
N PRO A 356 -13.78 -12.74 -8.60
CA PRO A 356 -15.19 -12.78 -8.99
C PRO A 356 -15.45 -11.62 -9.97
N ASN A 357 -16.10 -11.91 -11.11
CA ASN A 357 -16.29 -10.99 -12.24
C ASN A 357 -16.56 -9.53 -11.80
N SER A 358 -15.52 -8.69 -11.84
CA SER A 358 -15.63 -7.25 -11.68
C SER A 358 -15.34 -6.57 -13.03
N GLU A 359 -16.13 -6.90 -14.06
CA GLU A 359 -16.03 -6.23 -15.37
C GLU A 359 -16.57 -4.79 -15.36
N ASN A 360 -17.08 -4.29 -14.23
CA ASN A 360 -17.73 -2.99 -14.17
C ASN A 360 -16.89 -1.91 -13.48
N ASN A 361 -16.45 -0.94 -14.29
CA ASN A 361 -16.36 0.50 -13.98
C ASN A 361 -15.32 1.04 -12.97
N LEU A 362 -14.39 0.24 -12.44
CA LEU A 362 -13.37 0.74 -11.49
C LEU A 362 -12.04 1.21 -12.12
N GLY A 363 -12.01 1.36 -13.46
CA GLY A 363 -10.82 1.80 -14.20
C GLY A 363 -10.68 3.32 -14.35
N ASP A 364 -11.77 4.08 -14.22
CA ASP A 364 -11.76 5.48 -14.62
C ASP A 364 -11.54 6.45 -13.46
N GLU A 365 -11.82 6.06 -12.21
CA GLU A 365 -11.58 6.85 -10.98
C GLU A 365 -10.28 6.49 -10.29
N VAL A 366 -9.16 6.94 -10.88
CA VAL A 366 -7.89 6.99 -10.14
C VAL A 366 -8.01 8.15 -9.15
N GLY A 367 -8.65 7.90 -8.00
CA GLY A 367 -8.46 8.78 -6.85
C GLY A 367 -6.99 8.71 -6.47
N VAL A 368 -6.18 9.71 -6.75
CA VAL A 368 -4.72 9.54 -6.67
C VAL A 368 -4.16 10.12 -5.40
N VAL A 369 -4.66 11.25 -4.93
CA VAL A 369 -4.00 12.01 -3.86
C VAL A 369 -4.96 12.37 -2.73
N SER A 370 -4.55 12.13 -1.49
CA SER A 370 -5.26 12.56 -0.28
C SER A 370 -4.90 14.00 0.08
N ALA A 371 -5.89 14.77 0.50
CA ALA A 371 -5.68 16.03 1.21
C ALA A 371 -4.94 15.81 2.54
N SER A 372 -4.23 16.82 3.01
CA SER A 372 -3.54 16.84 4.30
C SER A 372 -4.51 16.82 5.49
N ASP A 373 -5.76 17.25 5.32
CA ASP A 373 -6.76 17.28 6.38
C ASP A 373 -7.49 15.94 6.61
N ASP A 374 -7.22 14.93 5.76
CA ASP A 374 -7.86 13.59 5.75
C ASP A 374 -9.39 13.64 5.53
N ARG A 375 -9.88 14.64 4.77
CA ARG A 375 -11.32 14.80 4.47
C ARG A 375 -11.67 14.70 3.00
N SER A 376 -10.70 14.80 2.10
CA SER A 376 -10.96 14.73 0.67
C SER A 376 -9.82 14.07 -0.12
N MET A 377 -10.15 13.63 -1.33
CA MET A 377 -9.25 13.03 -2.31
C MET A 377 -9.41 13.69 -3.67
N LEU A 378 -8.31 13.88 -4.37
CA LEU A 378 -8.30 14.27 -5.76
C LEU A 378 -8.66 13.05 -6.59
N ILE A 379 -9.75 13.15 -7.36
CA ILE A 379 -10.13 12.17 -8.37
C ILE A 379 -9.85 12.74 -9.75
N THR A 380 -9.15 11.96 -10.56
CA THR A 380 -8.71 12.40 -11.88
C THR A 380 -8.36 11.19 -12.72
N ASN A 381 -8.49 11.34 -14.03
CA ASN A 381 -7.95 10.37 -14.98
C ASN A 381 -6.85 10.96 -15.87
N PHE A 382 -6.39 12.18 -15.57
CA PHE A 382 -5.20 12.79 -16.17
C PHE A 382 -3.93 12.02 -15.78
N ASP A 383 -2.84 12.29 -16.50
CA ASP A 383 -1.53 11.73 -16.18
C ASP A 383 -0.99 12.36 -14.89
N PHE A 384 -0.38 11.52 -14.05
CA PHE A 384 0.11 11.92 -12.73
C PHE A 384 1.12 13.06 -12.79
N SER A 385 0.88 14.14 -12.04
CA SER A 385 1.83 15.23 -11.82
C SER A 385 2.34 15.25 -10.39
N LYS A 386 3.58 15.72 -10.21
CA LYS A 386 4.22 15.78 -8.91
C LYS A 386 3.58 16.75 -7.92
N ASP A 387 2.81 17.71 -8.41
CA ASP A 387 2.27 18.81 -7.62
C ASP A 387 0.81 18.59 -7.19
N TRP A 388 0.25 17.40 -7.42
CA TRP A 388 -1.16 17.12 -7.13
C TRP A 388 -1.53 17.17 -5.65
N ASN A 389 -0.60 16.90 -4.75
CA ASN A 389 -0.82 17.04 -3.30
C ASN A 389 -0.97 18.50 -2.87
N LEU A 390 -0.24 19.42 -3.51
CA LEU A 390 -0.32 20.84 -3.20
C LEU A 390 -1.62 21.46 -3.72
N LEU A 391 -2.08 20.98 -4.89
CA LEU A 391 -3.32 21.43 -5.50
C LEU A 391 -4.57 21.13 -4.65
N ILE A 392 -4.63 19.94 -4.04
CA ILE A 392 -5.79 19.55 -3.22
C ILE A 392 -5.85 20.32 -1.89
N ASP A 393 -4.70 20.67 -1.32
CA ASP A 393 -4.58 21.42 -0.08
C ASP A 393 -4.77 22.95 -0.29
N GLY A 394 -5.16 23.36 -1.50
CA GLY A 394 -5.51 24.74 -1.82
C GLY A 394 -4.31 25.69 -1.94
N ASP A 395 -3.09 25.17 -2.16
CA ASP A 395 -1.91 26.01 -2.41
C ASP A 395 -1.95 26.58 -3.83
N ILE A 396 -2.53 27.77 -3.94
CA ILE A 396 -2.69 28.53 -5.18
C ILE A 396 -1.36 28.94 -5.83
N SER A 397 -0.22 28.83 -5.13
CA SER A 397 1.10 29.06 -5.72
C SER A 397 1.52 27.92 -6.66
N THR A 398 0.85 26.77 -6.57
CA THR A 398 1.08 25.61 -7.42
C THR A 398 -0.10 25.44 -8.37
N CYS A 399 0.22 25.30 -9.65
CA CYS A 399 -0.79 25.09 -10.67
C CYS A 399 -0.50 23.83 -11.44
N TRP A 400 -1.50 22.97 -11.52
CA TRP A 400 -1.52 21.90 -12.48
C TRP A 400 -1.64 22.46 -13.89
N LYS A 401 -0.84 21.94 -14.81
CA LYS A 401 -0.96 22.16 -16.25
C LYS A 401 -1.33 20.83 -16.90
N GLY A 402 -2.52 20.77 -17.47
CA GLY A 402 -2.97 19.59 -18.18
C GLY A 402 -2.60 19.66 -19.65
N THR A 403 -1.69 18.79 -20.10
CA THR A 403 -1.44 18.63 -21.54
C THR A 403 -2.56 17.81 -22.18
N LEU A 404 -3.10 18.30 -23.30
CA LEU A 404 -4.17 17.67 -24.06
C LEU A 404 -3.77 16.35 -24.77
N GLY A 405 -2.65 15.69 -24.43
CA GLY A 405 -2.07 14.57 -25.22
C GLY A 405 -2.42 13.11 -24.86
N SER A 406 -3.27 12.84 -23.85
CA SER A 406 -3.64 11.47 -23.39
C SER A 406 -4.83 10.84 -24.14
N ARG A 407 -4.72 9.55 -24.49
CA ARG A 407 -5.65 8.69 -25.26
C ARG A 407 -7.05 8.44 -24.65
N LYS A 408 -7.43 9.10 -23.55
CA LYS A 408 -8.71 8.83 -22.86
C LYS A 408 -9.87 9.63 -23.46
N LYS A 409 -10.95 8.95 -23.84
CA LYS A 409 -12.17 9.50 -24.46
C LYS A 409 -12.89 10.58 -23.64
N THR A 410 -12.64 10.67 -22.34
CA THR A 410 -13.24 11.70 -21.49
C THR A 410 -12.24 12.02 -20.39
N ARG A 411 -11.99 13.30 -20.12
CA ARG A 411 -11.05 13.72 -19.07
C ARG A 411 -11.76 14.47 -17.97
N TYR A 412 -11.29 14.29 -16.74
CA TYR A 412 -11.90 14.99 -15.63
C TYR A 412 -10.96 15.17 -14.46
N ILE A 413 -11.28 16.18 -13.66
CA ILE A 413 -10.64 16.48 -12.38
C ILE A 413 -11.72 16.83 -11.37
N GLY A 414 -11.59 16.36 -10.14
CA GLY A 414 -12.61 16.54 -9.13
C GLY A 414 -12.16 16.16 -7.75
N LEU A 415 -13.09 16.28 -6.80
CA LEU A 415 -12.87 15.86 -5.42
C LEU A 415 -13.86 14.78 -5.01
N ASN A 416 -13.36 13.82 -4.24
CA ASN A 416 -14.13 12.82 -3.52
C ASN A 416 -13.98 13.06 -2.02
N PHE A 417 -15.07 13.32 -1.33
CA PHE A 417 -15.05 13.62 0.09
C PHE A 417 -15.17 12.37 0.92
N VAL A 418 -14.52 12.33 2.09
CA VAL A 418 -14.64 11.22 3.05
C VAL A 418 -16.06 11.16 3.62
N ASP A 419 -16.64 12.32 3.95
CA ASP A 419 -18.03 12.47 4.37
C ASP A 419 -18.80 13.36 3.37
N HIS A 420 -20.12 13.29 3.40
CA HIS A 420 -20.95 14.11 2.53
C HIS A 420 -20.81 15.59 2.88
N MET A 421 -20.59 16.40 1.85
CA MET A 421 -20.54 17.84 1.98
C MET A 421 -21.80 18.49 1.46
N VAL A 422 -22.27 19.48 2.20
CA VAL A 422 -23.32 20.38 1.74
C VAL A 422 -22.65 21.51 0.98
N ILE A 423 -22.86 21.56 -0.33
CA ILE A 423 -22.23 22.56 -1.19
C ILE A 423 -23.29 23.51 -1.73
N GLN A 424 -22.95 24.80 -1.67
CA GLN A 424 -23.68 25.92 -2.26
C GLN A 424 -22.90 26.53 -3.42
N GLN A 425 -21.57 26.55 -3.33
CA GLN A 425 -20.69 27.18 -4.31
C GLN A 425 -19.43 26.35 -4.48
N ILE A 426 -19.01 26.13 -5.73
CA ILE A 426 -17.72 25.53 -6.09
C ILE A 426 -16.97 26.56 -6.93
N GLY A 427 -15.72 26.81 -6.59
CA GLY A 427 -14.83 27.68 -7.33
C GLY A 427 -13.60 26.92 -7.80
N LEU A 428 -13.18 27.21 -9.01
CA LEU A 428 -11.88 26.82 -9.56
C LEU A 428 -11.03 28.08 -9.71
N VAL A 429 -9.76 28.01 -9.32
CA VAL A 429 -8.77 29.06 -9.56
C VAL A 429 -7.84 28.58 -10.66
N GLY A 430 -7.62 29.37 -11.71
CA GLY A 430 -6.82 28.93 -12.85
C GLY A 430 -6.92 29.80 -14.09
N GLU A 431 -6.39 29.27 -15.20
CA GLU A 431 -6.50 29.79 -16.56
C GLU A 431 -7.05 28.64 -17.44
N PHE A 432 -8.34 28.69 -17.75
CA PHE A 432 -9.01 27.72 -18.63
C PHE A 432 -10.29 28.30 -19.25
N GLU A 433 -10.75 27.72 -20.35
CA GLU A 433 -12.00 28.11 -21.01
C GLU A 433 -13.19 27.40 -20.32
N PRO A 434 -14.03 28.10 -19.53
CA PRO A 434 -15.08 27.44 -18.74
C PRO A 434 -16.17 26.78 -19.60
N GLU A 435 -16.29 27.17 -20.86
CA GLU A 435 -17.27 26.64 -21.82
C GLU A 435 -16.96 25.19 -22.25
N ASP A 436 -15.70 24.77 -22.08
CA ASP A 436 -15.23 23.43 -22.38
C ASP A 436 -15.37 22.46 -21.19
N TRP A 437 -15.86 22.93 -20.04
CA TRP A 437 -15.97 22.13 -18.83
C TRP A 437 -17.42 21.96 -18.37
N GLU A 438 -17.84 20.71 -18.21
CA GLU A 438 -19.13 20.32 -17.67
C GLU A 438 -18.98 19.87 -16.21
N LEU A 439 -19.84 20.37 -15.33
CA LEU A 439 -19.78 20.03 -13.90
C LEU A 439 -20.75 18.90 -13.57
N GLU A 440 -20.20 17.80 -13.06
CA GLU A 440 -20.96 16.64 -12.60
C GLU A 440 -20.87 16.47 -11.09
N PHE A 441 -21.97 16.02 -10.50
CA PHE A 441 -22.09 15.74 -9.07
C PHE A 441 -22.48 14.29 -8.84
N PHE A 442 -21.84 13.64 -7.88
CA PHE A 442 -22.30 12.37 -7.35
C PHE A 442 -23.19 12.64 -6.13
N LEU A 443 -24.50 12.50 -6.35
CA LEU A 443 -25.51 12.77 -5.33
C LEU A 443 -25.58 11.62 -4.33
N SER A 444 -25.54 11.98 -3.06
CA SER A 444 -25.54 11.05 -1.93
C SER A 444 -26.80 10.19 -1.88
N ASP A 445 -27.94 10.80 -2.21
CA ASP A 445 -29.26 10.18 -2.05
C ASP A 445 -29.61 9.22 -3.18
N SER A 446 -29.12 9.48 -4.40
CA SER A 446 -29.40 8.66 -5.59
C SER A 446 -28.26 7.71 -5.95
N ASN A 447 -27.08 7.86 -5.34
CA ASN A 447 -25.87 7.11 -5.66
C ASN A 447 -25.54 7.14 -7.16
N SER A 448 -25.75 8.29 -7.80
CA SER A 448 -25.62 8.47 -9.25
C SER A 448 -24.98 9.81 -9.60
N TRP A 449 -24.25 9.83 -10.72
CA TRP A 449 -23.76 11.05 -11.34
C TRP A 449 -24.93 11.83 -11.96
N THR A 450 -24.93 13.14 -11.74
CA THR A 450 -25.86 14.08 -12.38
C THR A 450 -25.05 15.22 -12.97
N SER A 451 -25.18 15.46 -14.27
CA SER A 451 -24.59 16.63 -14.91
C SER A 451 -25.48 17.86 -14.77
N LYS A 452 -24.87 19.02 -14.54
CA LYS A 452 -25.53 20.32 -14.68
C LYS A 452 -24.63 21.27 -15.45
N HIS A 453 -25.16 21.82 -16.53
CA HIS A 453 -24.53 22.95 -17.21
C HIS A 453 -24.75 24.23 -16.37
N ILE A 454 -23.70 24.71 -15.72
CA ILE A 454 -23.72 25.91 -14.88
C ILE A 454 -22.67 26.88 -15.42
N ALA A 455 -23.09 28.05 -15.91
CA ALA A 455 -22.15 29.08 -16.31
C ALA A 455 -21.46 29.67 -15.06
N PRO A 456 -20.11 29.68 -14.99
CA PRO A 456 -19.42 30.26 -13.85
C PRO A 456 -19.46 31.78 -13.89
N VAL A 457 -19.43 32.38 -12.70
CA VAL A 457 -19.13 33.80 -12.52
C VAL A 457 -17.62 33.96 -12.46
N VAL A 458 -17.05 34.71 -13.39
CA VAL A 458 -15.61 35.01 -13.43
C VAL A 458 -15.33 36.17 -12.48
N LEU A 459 -14.46 35.93 -11.51
CA LEU A 459 -13.97 36.91 -10.55
C LEU A 459 -12.45 37.06 -10.72
N PRO A 460 -11.90 38.27 -10.57
CA PRO A 460 -10.45 38.44 -10.51
C PRO A 460 -9.90 37.69 -9.29
N SER A 461 -8.83 36.91 -9.49
CA SER A 461 -8.10 36.30 -8.36
C SER A 461 -7.32 37.36 -7.59
N LEU A 462 -6.98 37.07 -6.33
CA LEU A 462 -6.09 37.93 -5.53
C LEU A 462 -4.69 37.99 -6.14
N ASP A 463 -4.25 36.90 -6.77
CA ASP A 463 -3.03 36.86 -7.56
C ASP A 463 -3.38 37.29 -8.99
N GLN A 464 -2.82 38.42 -9.43
CA GLN A 464 -3.16 39.11 -10.68
C GLN A 464 -3.00 38.27 -11.97
N GLU A 465 -2.42 37.08 -11.87
CA GLU A 465 -2.14 36.18 -13.00
C GLU A 465 -3.22 35.11 -13.24
N SER A 466 -4.17 34.90 -12.32
CA SER A 466 -5.20 33.85 -12.46
C SER A 466 -6.64 34.39 -12.39
N SER A 467 -7.58 33.64 -12.97
CA SER A 467 -9.01 33.90 -12.84
C SER A 467 -9.65 32.94 -11.86
N LYS A 468 -10.64 33.42 -11.11
CA LYS A 468 -11.46 32.59 -10.22
C LYS A 468 -12.84 32.38 -10.86
N TYR A 469 -13.18 31.14 -11.16
CA TYR A 469 -14.43 30.74 -11.78
C TYR A 469 -15.35 30.16 -10.71
N VAL A 470 -16.46 30.84 -10.40
CA VAL A 470 -17.39 30.42 -9.33
C VAL A 470 -18.70 29.89 -9.89
N TYR A 471 -18.98 28.63 -9.63
CA TYR A 471 -20.21 27.92 -9.97
C TYR A 471 -21.18 27.99 -8.79
N HIS A 472 -22.23 28.79 -8.95
CA HIS A 472 -23.30 28.91 -7.96
C HIS A 472 -24.34 27.81 -8.16
N LEU A 473 -24.54 26.97 -7.15
CA LEU A 473 -25.59 25.95 -7.16
C LEU A 473 -26.89 26.63 -6.73
N ALA A 474 -27.74 26.98 -7.70
CA ALA A 474 -28.92 27.82 -7.51
C ALA A 474 -29.86 27.32 -6.38
N GLY A 475 -29.83 27.99 -5.23
CA GLY A 475 -30.86 27.96 -4.18
C GLY A 475 -31.08 26.66 -3.41
N GLN A 476 -30.41 25.57 -3.75
CA GLN A 476 -30.53 24.28 -3.06
C GLN A 476 -29.17 23.86 -2.52
N SER A 477 -29.07 23.70 -1.21
CA SER A 477 -27.95 23.04 -0.55
C SER A 477 -27.91 21.58 -1.02
N ILE A 478 -26.97 21.25 -1.91
CA ILE A 478 -26.86 19.88 -2.45
C ILE A 478 -25.91 19.09 -1.55
N LYS A 479 -26.38 17.95 -1.04
CA LYS A 479 -25.56 17.01 -0.29
C LYS A 479 -24.83 16.08 -1.27
N ILE A 480 -23.56 16.33 -1.51
CA ILE A 480 -22.75 15.57 -2.47
C ILE A 480 -21.66 14.77 -1.78
N LYS A 481 -21.26 13.67 -2.42
CA LYS A 481 -20.10 12.86 -2.01
C LYS A 481 -18.89 13.10 -2.92
N LYS A 482 -19.14 13.34 -4.21
CA LYS A 482 -18.10 13.66 -5.20
C LYS A 482 -18.59 14.77 -6.12
N PHE A 483 -17.66 15.51 -6.69
CA PHE A 483 -17.91 16.30 -7.90
C PHE A 483 -16.70 16.21 -8.83
N ARG A 484 -16.93 16.43 -10.12
CA ARG A 484 -15.87 16.50 -11.11
C ARG A 484 -16.22 17.49 -12.22
N PHE A 485 -15.20 18.16 -12.70
CA PHE A 485 -15.24 18.93 -13.93
C PHE A 485 -14.79 18.00 -15.06
N MET A 486 -15.67 17.79 -16.03
CA MET A 486 -15.48 16.97 -17.21
C MET A 486 -15.06 17.89 -18.35
N LEU A 487 -13.91 17.62 -18.97
CA LEU A 487 -13.51 18.34 -20.17
C LEU A 487 -14.32 17.80 -21.35
N THR A 488 -15.29 18.60 -21.80
CA THR A 488 -16.13 18.35 -22.97
C THR A 488 -15.57 19.12 -24.15
N ASN A 489 -14.41 18.73 -24.67
CA ASN A 489 -13.88 19.37 -25.86
C ASN A 489 -14.81 19.05 -27.05
N LYS A 490 -15.73 19.98 -27.35
CA LYS A 490 -16.74 19.81 -28.41
C LYS A 490 -16.06 19.66 -29.78
N LYS A 491 -14.89 20.27 -29.97
CA LYS A 491 -14.08 20.14 -31.19
C LYS A 491 -13.45 18.75 -31.31
N TYR A 492 -12.95 18.19 -30.20
CA TYR A 492 -12.39 16.83 -30.16
C TYR A 492 -13.45 15.74 -30.36
N LYS A 493 -14.65 15.93 -29.82
CA LYS A 493 -15.79 15.04 -30.10
C LYS A 493 -16.18 15.05 -31.58
N GLN A 494 -16.19 16.22 -32.22
CA GLN A 494 -16.45 16.31 -33.67
C GLN A 494 -15.36 15.62 -34.50
N ALA A 495 -14.09 15.77 -34.13
CA ALA A 495 -12.99 15.09 -34.83
C ALA A 495 -13.03 13.55 -34.68
N ILE A 496 -13.34 13.03 -33.48
CA ILE A 496 -13.44 11.58 -33.24
C ILE A 496 -14.67 10.95 -33.91
N ASP A 497 -15.81 11.66 -33.91
CA ASP A 497 -17.04 11.11 -34.50
C ASP A 497 -16.95 11.10 -36.05
N ASP A 498 -16.05 11.87 -36.65
CA ASP A 498 -15.88 11.99 -38.10
C ASP A 498 -14.78 11.06 -38.68
N ASP A 499 -13.79 10.56 -37.92
CA ASP A 499 -12.70 9.71 -38.45
C ASP A 499 -12.32 8.49 -37.55
N GLU A 500 -12.27 7.28 -38.14
CA GLU A 500 -11.45 6.15 -37.65
C GLU A 500 -9.98 6.46 -37.97
N LEU A 501 -9.35 7.33 -37.18
CA LEU A 501 -7.95 7.75 -37.40
C LEU A 501 -6.97 6.58 -37.20
N ASP A 502 -6.11 6.34 -38.18
CA ASP A 502 -4.98 5.41 -38.07
C ASP A 502 -3.88 6.02 -37.16
N GLU A 503 -3.01 5.20 -36.55
CA GLU A 503 -2.01 5.63 -35.54
C GLU A 503 -1.06 6.76 -36.00
N GLU A 504 -0.89 6.94 -37.32
CA GLU A 504 -0.06 8.00 -37.92
C GLU A 504 -0.75 9.38 -37.85
N GLU A 505 -2.07 9.45 -38.04
CA GLU A 505 -2.82 10.69 -37.94
C GLU A 505 -2.94 11.17 -36.48
N GLU A 506 -2.96 10.26 -35.50
CA GLU A 506 -2.90 10.62 -34.08
C GLU A 506 -1.60 11.37 -33.70
N GLU A 507 -0.47 11.02 -34.33
CA GLU A 507 0.82 11.63 -34.04
C GLU A 507 0.94 13.03 -34.67
N GLU A 508 0.44 13.18 -35.91
CA GLU A 508 0.29 14.49 -36.57
C GLU A 508 -0.69 15.39 -35.82
N GLU A 509 -1.79 14.85 -35.28
CA GLU A 509 -2.75 15.63 -34.50
C GLU A 509 -2.16 16.08 -33.14
N ARG A 510 -1.38 15.21 -32.47
CA ARG A 510 -0.62 15.63 -31.26
C ARG A 510 0.36 16.74 -31.59
N GLU A 511 1.08 16.63 -32.69
CA GLU A 511 2.01 17.67 -33.14
C GLU A 511 1.26 18.96 -33.53
N PHE A 512 0.08 18.84 -34.13
CA PHE A 512 -0.82 19.95 -34.43
C PHE A 512 -1.27 20.68 -33.16
N TYR A 513 -1.78 19.99 -32.13
CA TYR A 513 -2.16 20.63 -30.86
C TYR A 513 -0.95 21.26 -30.15
N ARG A 514 0.23 20.63 -30.24
CA ARG A 514 1.48 21.13 -29.67
C ARG A 514 1.99 22.38 -30.39
N MET A 515 1.81 22.45 -31.72
CA MET A 515 2.22 23.59 -32.55
C MET A 515 1.22 24.75 -32.53
N HIS A 516 -0.07 24.48 -32.35
CA HIS A 516 -1.12 25.51 -32.36
C HIS A 516 -1.39 26.12 -30.99
N GLY A 517 -0.66 25.67 -29.95
CA GLY A 517 -0.72 26.30 -28.63
C GLY A 517 -2.12 26.29 -28.03
N TYR A 518 -2.88 25.20 -28.22
CA TYR A 518 -4.07 24.96 -27.41
C TYR A 518 -3.59 24.92 -25.95
N GLU A 519 -3.77 26.04 -25.26
CA GLU A 519 -3.12 26.33 -23.99
C GLU A 519 -3.48 25.25 -22.97
N ASP A 520 -2.46 24.73 -22.29
CA ASP A 520 -2.64 23.80 -21.18
C ASP A 520 -3.60 24.44 -20.18
N SER A 521 -4.77 23.83 -19.96
CA SER A 521 -5.66 24.27 -18.89
C SER A 521 -4.88 24.27 -17.58
N LYS A 522 -4.79 25.42 -16.94
CA LYS A 522 -4.04 25.63 -15.71
C LYS A 522 -5.03 25.70 -14.55
N ILE A 523 -4.95 24.77 -13.60
CA ILE A 523 -5.79 24.76 -12.41
C ILE A 523 -4.89 24.88 -11.19
N CYS A 524 -5.09 25.91 -10.37
CA CYS A 524 -4.27 26.25 -9.21
C CYS A 524 -4.94 25.95 -7.87
N GLY A 525 -6.25 25.69 -7.85
CA GLY A 525 -6.90 25.29 -6.61
C GLY A 525 -8.41 25.33 -6.65
N TRP A 526 -8.99 25.03 -5.48
CA TRP A 526 -10.42 24.82 -5.28
C TRP A 526 -10.94 25.74 -4.19
N VAL A 527 -12.17 26.23 -4.36
CA VAL A 527 -12.90 26.99 -3.35
C VAL A 527 -14.26 26.34 -3.14
N ILE A 528 -14.62 26.01 -1.90
CA ILE A 528 -15.94 25.46 -1.58
C ILE A 528 -16.62 26.33 -0.54
N ASN A 529 -17.85 26.76 -0.83
CA ASN A 529 -18.65 27.60 0.07
C ASN A 529 -17.90 28.85 0.57
N ASN A 530 -17.12 29.49 -0.30
CA ASN A 530 -16.25 30.63 0.00
C ASN A 530 -15.06 30.37 0.92
N ASN A 531 -14.85 29.13 1.36
CA ASN A 531 -13.62 28.72 2.00
C ASN A 531 -12.70 28.11 0.94
N LEU A 532 -11.44 28.54 0.92
CA LEU A 532 -10.41 27.71 0.32
C LEU A 532 -10.41 26.39 1.09
N ILE A 533 -10.53 25.28 0.36
CA ILE A 533 -10.28 23.98 0.98
C ILE A 533 -8.80 23.96 1.34
N ILE A 534 -8.49 23.62 2.58
CA ILE A 534 -7.15 23.29 3.10
C ILE A 534 -7.20 21.83 3.52
#